data_AF-A0A838MJ22-F1
#
_entry.id   AF-A0A838MJ22-F1
#
_cell.length_a   1.000
_cell.length_b   1.000
_cell.length_c   1.000
_cell.angle_alpha   90.00
_cell.angle_beta   90.00
_cell.angle_gamma   90.00
#
_symmetry.space_group_name_H-M   'P 1'
#
loop_
_entity.id
_entity.type
_entity.pdbx_description
1 polymer ?
#
loop_
_entity_poly.entity_id
_entity_poly.type
_entity_poly.pdbx_seq_one_letter_code
_entity_poly.pdbx_strand_id
1 'polypeptide(L)'
;MDEILKLDFEAKIAVVKNPINPNKELEKILNHMIIEKNIRNIYIDSKKPKWYERNIKKILRDKGILVRKLKTVNDNQYAGIRLADMIAGLSRSYFDKKNLNKISKYYNRLKKKIVIIVPAPFE
;
A
#
# COMPACT_ATOMS: atom_id res chain seq x y z
N MET A 1 -2.30 -17.74 -4.32
CA MET A 1 -1.60 -16.60 -4.98
C MET A 1 -1.92 -16.54 -6.47
N ASP A 2 -1.89 -17.66 -7.19
CA ASP A 2 -2.16 -17.69 -8.64
C ASP A 2 -3.55 -17.19 -9.05
N GLU A 3 -4.59 -17.51 -8.27
CA GLU A 3 -5.96 -17.07 -8.52
C GLU A 3 -6.16 -15.58 -8.22
N ILE A 4 -5.57 -15.07 -7.14
CA ILE A 4 -5.65 -13.66 -6.76
C ILE A 4 -5.07 -12.77 -7.86
N LEU A 5 -3.94 -13.17 -8.46
CA LEU A 5 -3.32 -12.44 -9.56
C LEU A 5 -4.11 -12.48 -10.89
N LYS A 6 -5.18 -13.28 -10.99
CA LYS A 6 -6.12 -13.26 -12.12
C LYS A 6 -7.25 -12.23 -11.94
N LEU A 7 -7.48 -11.77 -10.72
CA LEU A 7 -8.51 -10.76 -10.44
C LEU A 7 -8.22 -9.46 -11.20
N ASP A 8 -9.26 -8.73 -11.56
CA ASP A 8 -9.13 -7.42 -12.18
C ASP A 8 -8.86 -6.36 -11.10
N PHE A 9 -7.63 -5.86 -11.08
CA PHE A 9 -7.18 -4.84 -10.14
C PHE A 9 -5.89 -4.19 -10.65
N GLU A 10 -5.69 -2.96 -10.19
CA GLU A 10 -4.48 -2.17 -10.33
C GLU A 10 -3.86 -1.89 -8.96
N ALA A 11 -2.55 -1.71 -8.93
CA ALA A 11 -1.82 -1.42 -7.70
C ALA A 11 -0.87 -0.24 -7.88
N LYS A 12 -0.79 0.60 -6.84
CA LYS A 12 0.31 1.55 -6.63
C LYS A 12 1.15 1.05 -5.48
N ILE A 13 2.45 0.99 -5.67
CA ILE A 13 3.38 0.45 -4.69
C ILE A 13 4.47 1.49 -4.42
N ALA A 14 4.63 1.86 -3.15
CA ALA A 14 5.77 2.65 -2.71
C ALA A 14 6.76 1.76 -1.98
N VAL A 15 8.04 1.88 -2.33
CA VAL A 15 9.11 1.09 -1.72
C VAL A 15 10.14 2.06 -1.15
N VAL A 16 10.32 2.00 0.17
CA VAL A 16 11.31 2.79 0.91
C VAL A 16 12.41 1.87 1.38
N LYS A 17 13.65 2.16 1.00
CA LYS A 17 14.82 1.44 1.50
C LYS A 17 15.32 2.13 2.77
N ASN A 18 15.56 1.36 3.82
CA ASN A 18 16.14 1.84 5.09
C ASN A 18 15.49 3.13 5.63
N PRO A 19 14.17 3.13 5.90
CA PRO A 19 13.51 4.33 6.40
C PRO A 19 14.05 4.72 7.78
N ILE A 20 14.79 5.84 7.85
CA ILE A 20 15.29 6.41 9.13
C ILE A 20 14.11 6.93 9.97
N ASN A 21 13.13 7.55 9.33
CA ASN A 21 11.87 7.97 9.95
C ASN A 21 10.66 7.45 9.17
N PRO A 22 10.19 6.21 9.47
CA PRO A 22 9.08 5.57 8.76
C PRO A 22 7.79 6.38 8.74
N ASN A 23 7.57 7.22 9.76
CA ASN A 23 6.34 8.01 9.89
C ASN A 23 6.32 9.18 8.91
N LYS A 24 7.45 9.87 8.77
CA LYS A 24 7.62 10.98 7.81
C LYS A 24 7.53 10.45 6.37
N GLU A 25 8.17 9.31 6.11
CA GLU A 25 8.13 8.66 4.79
C GLU A 25 6.71 8.25 4.40
N LEU A 26 5.96 7.68 5.34
CA LEU A 26 4.56 7.34 5.09
C LEU A 26 3.73 8.58 4.70
N GLU A 27 3.87 9.69 5.42
CA GLU A 27 3.13 10.93 5.11
C GLU A 27 3.47 11.44 3.71
N LYS A 28 4.75 11.47 3.35
CA LYS A 28 5.22 11.81 1.99
C LYS A 28 4.59 10.89 0.95
N ILE A 29 4.62 9.57 1.17
CA ILE A 29 4.09 8.57 0.25
C ILE A 29 2.58 8.73 0.06
N LEU A 30 1.82 8.86 1.14
CA LEU A 30 0.37 9.01 1.07
C LEU A 30 -0.02 10.30 0.33
N ASN A 31 0.77 11.37 0.50
CA ASN A 31 0.60 12.59 -0.28
C ASN A 31 0.77 12.39 -1.79
N HIS A 32 1.67 11.50 -2.21
CA HIS A 32 1.87 11.21 -3.64
C HIS A 32 0.98 10.09 -4.19
N MET A 33 0.54 9.14 -3.37
CA MET A 33 -0.24 7.99 -3.85
C MET A 33 -1.75 8.25 -3.90
N ILE A 34 -2.27 9.06 -2.98
CA ILE A 34 -3.69 9.41 -2.92
C ILE A 34 -3.93 10.61 -3.85
N ILE A 35 -4.13 10.33 -5.14
CA ILE A 35 -4.39 11.36 -6.18
C ILE A 35 -5.78 11.21 -6.80
N GLU A 36 -6.43 10.07 -6.60
CA GLU A 36 -7.77 9.78 -7.08
C GLU A 36 -8.81 10.66 -6.37
N LYS A 37 -9.64 11.36 -7.16
CA LYS A 37 -10.73 12.17 -6.61
C LYS A 37 -11.92 11.31 -6.12
N ASN A 38 -12.13 10.15 -6.74
CA ASN A 38 -13.32 9.30 -6.54
C ASN A 38 -13.05 8.07 -5.67
N ILE A 39 -12.41 8.26 -4.51
CA ILE A 39 -12.18 7.17 -3.55
C ILE A 39 -13.49 6.86 -2.82
N ARG A 40 -13.95 5.60 -2.82
CA ARG A 40 -15.17 5.18 -2.10
C ARG A 40 -14.88 4.81 -0.64
N ASN A 41 -13.88 3.96 -0.43
CA ASN A 41 -13.46 3.49 0.89
C ASN A 41 -11.93 3.50 0.96
N ILE A 42 -11.40 3.74 2.15
CA ILE A 42 -9.98 3.61 2.47
C ILE A 42 -9.90 2.70 3.68
N TYR A 43 -9.13 1.63 3.57
CA TYR A 43 -8.97 0.67 4.65
C TYR A 43 -7.55 0.76 5.21
N ILE A 44 -7.43 0.81 6.53
CA ILE A 44 -6.15 0.71 7.23
C ILE A 44 -6.21 -0.52 8.14
N ASP A 45 -5.12 -1.28 8.17
CA ASP A 45 -4.92 -2.36 9.13
C ASP A 45 -4.93 -1.83 10.57
N SER A 46 -5.82 -2.38 11.39
CA SER A 46 -6.08 -2.03 12.78
C SER A 46 -4.91 -2.27 13.74
N LYS A 47 -3.90 -3.03 13.32
CA LYS A 47 -2.66 -3.22 14.09
C LYS A 47 -1.84 -1.93 14.24
N LYS A 48 -2.21 -0.84 13.55
CA LYS A 48 -1.53 0.45 13.64
C LYS A 48 -2.06 1.31 14.82
N PRO A 49 -1.18 2.03 15.53
CA PRO A 49 -1.58 2.88 16.66
C PRO A 49 -2.46 4.07 16.22
N LYS A 50 -3.30 4.59 17.13
CA LYS A 50 -4.30 5.64 16.83
C LYS A 50 -3.73 6.93 16.21
N TRP A 51 -2.49 7.30 16.51
CA TRP A 51 -1.86 8.48 15.91
C TRP A 51 -1.63 8.33 14.40
N TYR A 52 -1.44 7.08 13.93
CA TYR A 52 -1.30 6.76 12.51
C TYR A 52 -2.59 7.09 11.75
N GLU A 53 -3.74 6.68 12.30
CA GLU A 53 -5.04 7.02 11.76
C GLU A 53 -5.24 8.54 11.72
N ARG A 54 -4.88 9.27 12.79
CA ARG A 54 -4.99 10.73 12.85
C ARG A 54 -4.19 11.43 11.74
N ASN A 55 -2.96 10.96 11.47
CA ASN A 55 -2.12 11.52 10.40
C ASN A 55 -2.76 11.29 9.02
N ILE A 56 -3.28 10.09 8.77
CA ILE A 56 -3.98 9.81 7.51
C ILE A 56 -5.22 10.69 7.37
N LYS A 57 -6.02 10.84 8.43
CA LYS A 57 -7.18 11.74 8.43
C LYS A 57 -6.80 13.17 8.09
N LYS A 58 -5.66 13.67 8.57
CA LYS A 58 -5.14 14.99 8.22
C LYS A 58 -4.86 15.09 6.72
N ILE A 59 -4.05 14.18 6.18
CA ILE A 59 -3.71 14.12 4.74
C ILE A 59 -4.97 14.06 3.87
N LEU A 60 -5.97 13.27 4.26
CA LEU A 60 -7.24 13.18 3.54
C LEU A 60 -8.00 14.51 3.53
N ARG A 61 -8.05 15.23 4.65
CA ARG A 61 -8.68 16.56 4.73
C ARG A 61 -7.97 17.57 3.83
N ASP A 62 -6.64 17.59 3.88
CA ASP A 62 -5.82 18.51 3.08
C ASP A 62 -6.02 18.28 1.57
N LYS A 63 -6.37 17.04 1.18
CA LYS A 63 -6.71 16.65 -0.20
C LYS A 63 -8.19 16.79 -0.56
N GLY A 64 -9.04 17.29 0.34
CA GLY A 64 -10.49 17.40 0.12
C GLY A 64 -11.24 16.05 0.12
N ILE A 65 -10.63 14.99 0.65
CA ILE A 65 -11.24 13.65 0.74
C ILE A 65 -11.95 13.51 2.08
N LEU A 66 -13.22 13.09 2.04
CA LEU A 66 -14.02 12.89 3.24
C LEU A 66 -13.41 11.82 4.15
N VAL A 67 -13.06 12.21 5.37
CA VAL A 67 -12.45 11.35 6.41
C VAL A 67 -13.32 10.14 6.76
N ARG A 68 -14.65 10.24 6.67
CA ARG A 68 -15.58 9.11 6.90
C ARG A 68 -15.35 7.90 5.98
N LYS A 69 -14.64 8.09 4.87
CA LYS A 69 -14.25 7.02 3.95
C LYS A 69 -13.17 6.11 4.55
N LEU A 70 -12.46 6.59 5.58
CA LEU A 70 -11.42 5.84 6.29
C LEU A 70 -12.04 4.86 7.28
N LYS A 71 -11.67 3.58 7.14
CA LYS A 71 -12.08 2.48 8.01
C LYS A 71 -10.86 1.76 8.53
N THR A 72 -10.69 1.74 9.85
CA THR A 72 -9.69 0.92 10.53
C THR A 72 -10.28 -0.45 10.77
N VAL A 73 -9.65 -1.49 10.25
CA VAL A 73 -10.27 -2.83 10.16
C VAL A 73 -9.22 -3.92 10.31
N ASN A 74 -9.65 -5.10 10.72
CA ASN A 74 -8.71 -6.23 10.89
C ASN A 74 -8.35 -6.82 9.52
N ASP A 75 -7.10 -7.26 9.40
CA ASP A 75 -6.45 -7.91 8.26
C ASP A 75 -7.29 -8.95 7.50
N ASN A 76 -8.16 -9.68 8.19
CA ASN A 76 -9.01 -10.72 7.57
C ASN A 76 -10.41 -10.27 7.15
N GLN A 77 -10.86 -9.06 7.51
CA GLN A 77 -12.26 -8.66 7.32
C GLN A 77 -12.60 -8.29 5.86
N TYR A 78 -11.64 -7.78 5.09
CA TYR A 78 -11.90 -7.26 3.75
C TYR A 78 -10.95 -7.84 2.70
N ALA A 79 -11.50 -8.23 1.55
CA ALA A 79 -10.71 -8.78 0.43
C ALA A 79 -9.62 -7.81 -0.05
N GLY A 80 -9.90 -6.50 -0.08
CA GLY A 80 -8.92 -5.48 -0.47
C GLY A 80 -7.70 -5.43 0.45
N ILE A 81 -7.83 -5.78 1.73
CA ILE A 81 -6.73 -5.75 2.69
C ILE A 81 -5.87 -7.00 2.55
N ARG A 82 -6.51 -8.16 2.40
CA ARG A 82 -5.80 -9.40 2.06
C ARG A 82 -5.02 -9.25 0.75
N LEU A 83 -5.61 -8.56 -0.23
CA LEU A 83 -4.93 -8.22 -1.48
C LEU A 83 -3.74 -7.28 -1.25
N ALA A 84 -3.93 -6.19 -0.48
CA ALA A 84 -2.87 -5.24 -0.16
C ALA A 84 -1.71 -5.90 0.60
N ASP A 85 -2.01 -6.77 1.57
CA ASP A 85 -1.00 -7.50 2.35
C ASP A 85 -0.21 -8.49 1.48
N MET A 86 -0.90 -9.23 0.59
CA MET A 86 -0.25 -10.08 -0.41
C MET A 86 0.69 -9.27 -1.32
N ILE A 87 0.23 -8.12 -1.83
CA ILE A 87 1.02 -7.23 -2.70
C ILE A 87 2.26 -6.72 -1.95
N ALA A 88 2.10 -6.27 -0.71
CA ALA A 88 3.19 -5.77 0.12
C ALA A 88 4.22 -6.88 0.42
N GLY A 89 3.76 -8.06 0.83
CA GLY A 89 4.62 -9.21 1.12
C GLY A 89 5.37 -9.73 -0.11
N LEU A 90 4.71 -9.79 -1.26
CA LEU A 90 5.33 -10.21 -2.52
C LEU A 90 6.39 -9.19 -2.99
N SER A 91 6.06 -7.91 -2.92
CA SER A 91 6.99 -6.83 -3.29
C SER A 91 8.21 -6.82 -2.38
N ARG A 92 7.99 -6.91 -1.06
CA ARG A 92 9.07 -6.97 -0.07
C ARG A 92 9.99 -8.16 -0.32
N SER A 93 9.43 -9.35 -0.54
CA SER A 93 10.24 -10.56 -0.80
C SER A 93 11.10 -10.41 -2.06
N TYR A 94 10.56 -9.78 -3.10
CA TYR A 94 11.29 -9.51 -4.34
C TYR A 94 12.44 -8.52 -4.13
N PHE A 95 12.17 -7.36 -3.50
CA PHE A 95 13.19 -6.33 -3.27
C PHE A 95 14.24 -6.72 -2.23
N ASP A 96 13.88 -7.53 -1.23
CA ASP A 96 14.80 -8.11 -0.24
C ASP A 96 15.63 -9.29 -0.81
N LYS A 97 15.42 -9.66 -2.09
CA LYS A 97 16.06 -10.81 -2.75
C LYS A 97 15.85 -12.16 -2.04
N LYS A 98 14.73 -12.33 -1.33
CA LYS A 98 14.39 -13.58 -0.63
C LYS A 98 13.68 -14.55 -1.55
N ASN A 99 14.16 -15.79 -1.65
CA ASN A 99 13.54 -16.86 -2.44
C ASN A 99 13.23 -16.47 -3.90
N LEU A 100 14.17 -15.77 -4.55
CA LEU A 100 13.98 -15.18 -5.88
C LEU A 100 13.48 -16.18 -6.93
N ASN A 101 13.97 -17.43 -6.87
CA ASN A 101 13.56 -18.50 -7.79
C ASN A 101 12.04 -18.73 -7.78
N LYS A 102 11.40 -18.60 -6.61
CA LYS A 102 9.95 -18.76 -6.45
C LYS A 102 9.20 -17.44 -6.62
N ILE A 103 9.73 -16.36 -6.04
CA ILE A 103 9.05 -15.07 -5.95
C ILE A 103 9.03 -14.31 -7.28
N SER A 104 10.09 -14.42 -8.09
CA SER A 104 10.21 -13.71 -9.37
C SER A 104 9.02 -13.96 -10.31
N LYS A 105 8.58 -15.23 -10.44
CA LYS A 105 7.41 -15.60 -11.25
C LYS A 105 6.16 -14.84 -10.84
N TYR A 106 5.86 -14.79 -9.55
CA TYR A 106 4.67 -14.11 -9.03
C TYR A 106 4.80 -12.60 -9.12
N TYR A 107 5.97 -12.06 -8.79
CA TYR A 107 6.22 -10.63 -8.86
C TYR A 107 6.14 -10.11 -10.30
N ASN A 108 6.65 -10.85 -11.28
CA ASN A 108 6.54 -10.49 -12.71
C ASN A 108 5.09 -10.42 -13.19
N ARG A 109 4.20 -11.25 -12.63
CA ARG A 109 2.75 -11.17 -12.90
C ARG A 109 2.12 -9.98 -12.20
N LEU A 110 2.46 -9.73 -10.94
CA LEU A 110 2.02 -8.53 -10.22
C LEU A 110 2.48 -7.25 -10.94
N LYS A 111 3.71 -7.22 -11.46
CA LYS A 111 4.32 -6.07 -12.14
C LYS A 111 3.47 -5.54 -13.29
N LYS A 112 2.76 -6.42 -14.01
CA LYS A 112 1.84 -6.05 -15.10
C LYS A 112 0.59 -5.28 -14.63
N LYS A 113 0.30 -5.35 -13.33
CA LYS A 113 -0.84 -4.67 -12.66
C LYS A 113 -0.39 -3.43 -11.87
N ILE A 114 0.92 -3.17 -11.80
CA ILE A 114 1.44 -2.00 -11.09
C ILE A 114 1.40 -0.81 -12.04
N VAL A 115 0.65 0.22 -11.66
CA VAL A 115 0.52 1.45 -12.45
C VAL A 115 1.58 2.47 -12.03
N ILE A 116 1.92 2.51 -10.73
CA ILE A 116 2.91 3.43 -10.18
C ILE A 116 3.81 2.69 -9.20
N ILE A 117 5.13 2.81 -9.42
CA ILE A 117 6.15 2.50 -8.43
C ILE A 117 6.76 3.81 -7.97
N VAL A 118 6.65 4.12 -6.68
CA VAL A 118 7.34 5.27 -6.09
C VAL A 118 8.58 4.76 -5.36
N PRO A 119 9.79 4.89 -5.94
CA PRO A 119 11.01 4.75 -5.16
C PRO A 119 11.13 6.00 -4.28
N ALA A 120 11.10 5.83 -2.96
CA ALA A 120 11.34 6.97 -2.07
C ALA A 120 12.83 7.35 -2.15
N PRO A 121 13.16 8.62 -2.46
CA PRO A 121 14.55 9.08 -2.53
C PRO A 121 15.16 9.15 -1.13
N PHE A 122 16.48 8.92 -1.06
CA PHE A 122 17.30 9.32 0.06
C PHE A 122 17.49 10.84 -0.04
N GLU A 123 16.92 11.59 0.91
CA GLU A 123 17.34 12.96 1.22
C GLU A 123 18.25 12.91 2.45
#